data_AF-A0A9Q1K3C6-F1
#
_entry.id   AF-A0A9Q1K3C6-F1
#
_cell.length_a   1.000
_cell.length_b   1.000
_cell.length_c   1.000
_cell.angle_alpha   90.00
_cell.angle_beta   90.00
_cell.angle_gamma   90.00
#
_symmetry.space_group_name_H-M   'P 1'
#
loop_
_entity.id
_entity.type
_entity.pdbx_description
1 polymer ?
#
loop_
_entity_poly.entity_id
_entity_poly.type
_entity_poly.pdbx_seq_one_letter_code
_entity_poly.pdbx_strand_id
1 'polypeptide(L)'
;MASIPFHIPSIPKPQDTYNFLIDNSNSLFLHPSLPKSPDGLGRPIHPAEAYDPVSFAHYPLPASLGPIKPPLMESTPFKLVDDVAGLHYLATKLALAPEFAVDLEHNGYRSFQGLTCLMQISTRTEDFVVDTLKVRASVGEFLGKFFLDPSKKKVMHGAINDIIWLQRDFGIYVVNLFDTMQASRVMRLERNSLAFLLKYFCGVDANKEYQCSDWRLRPLPSDMVKYAREDTHYLLYIHDVMRKELVSGSKQLGFEDPLGEVCKRSHEVCLRMYKKEVFDKETSYLFMHGLGDADNLDAKQLAIVAGLFEWRDRVAREEDESTGYILPNKQLLEIAKKKPLKARELLDLVGYSRTLVLRDVDQIVEILWAAICVHAPNFEKVAKDLNSGVPISEIGAKIQETKKMDQEHEKKMAFIDHQQESEASKRKVFGPTWRPIGPAHSPMLWVVRPMFAPSVSPA
;
A
#
# COMPACT_ATOMS: atom_id res chain seq x y z
N MET A 1 -24.23 26.00 3.17
CA MET A 1 -24.50 24.59 3.50
C MET A 1 -23.42 24.12 4.45
N ALA A 2 -23.71 23.16 5.34
CA ALA A 2 -22.71 22.67 6.30
C ALA A 2 -21.64 21.85 5.56
N SER A 3 -20.36 22.14 5.81
CA SER A 3 -19.23 21.37 5.28
C SER A 3 -19.37 19.90 5.70
N ILE A 4 -19.19 18.99 4.74
CA ILE A 4 -19.22 17.55 5.01
C ILE A 4 -17.94 17.19 5.76
N PRO A 5 -18.03 16.54 6.93
CA PRO A 5 -16.86 16.28 7.75
C PRO A 5 -15.98 15.20 7.12
N PHE A 6 -14.74 15.17 7.57
CA PHE A 6 -13.75 14.16 7.19
C PHE A 6 -14.14 12.72 7.58
N HIS A 7 -14.91 12.56 8.64
CA HIS A 7 -15.38 11.27 9.11
C HIS A 7 -16.79 11.40 9.66
N ILE A 8 -17.68 10.51 9.20
CA ILE A 8 -19.04 10.38 9.70
C ILE A 8 -19.16 9.01 10.42
N PRO A 9 -19.16 8.97 11.76
CA PRO A 9 -19.16 7.72 12.53
C PRO A 9 -20.36 6.82 12.24
N SER A 10 -21.51 7.39 11.88
CA SER A 10 -22.76 6.65 11.61
C SER A 10 -22.78 5.95 10.26
N ILE A 11 -21.84 6.22 9.35
CA ILE A 11 -21.76 5.52 8.07
C ILE A 11 -21.24 4.10 8.32
N PRO A 12 -22.02 3.04 7.99
CA PRO A 12 -21.56 1.67 8.08
C PRO A 12 -20.38 1.44 7.13
N LYS A 13 -19.51 0.48 7.44
CA LYS A 13 -18.36 0.19 6.59
C LYS A 13 -18.85 -0.43 5.27
N PRO A 14 -18.58 0.19 4.10
CA PRO A 14 -18.93 -0.42 2.82
C PRO A 14 -18.35 -1.83 2.66
N GLN A 15 -17.18 -2.08 3.25
CA GLN A 15 -16.48 -3.36 3.19
C GLN A 15 -17.29 -4.54 3.73
N ASP A 16 -18.17 -4.29 4.71
CA ASP A 16 -19.02 -5.33 5.33
C ASP A 16 -20.12 -5.83 4.37
N THR A 17 -20.32 -5.13 3.25
CA THR A 17 -21.33 -5.48 2.23
C THR A 17 -20.76 -6.27 1.05
N TYR A 18 -19.44 -6.40 0.96
CA TYR A 18 -18.79 -7.12 -0.13
C TYR A 18 -18.93 -8.63 0.04
N ASN A 19 -19.05 -9.35 -1.08
CA ASN A 19 -19.06 -10.82 -1.11
C ASN A 19 -17.66 -11.44 -1.13
N PHE A 20 -16.62 -10.62 -0.93
CA PHE A 20 -15.22 -11.04 -0.81
C PHE A 20 -14.56 -10.25 0.33
N LEU A 21 -13.51 -10.83 0.91
CA LEU A 21 -12.73 -10.19 1.95
C LEU A 21 -11.51 -9.47 1.36
N ILE A 22 -11.19 -8.32 1.92
CA ILE A 22 -9.93 -7.62 1.63
C ILE A 22 -8.83 -8.32 2.42
N ASP A 23 -7.80 -8.80 1.72
CA ASP A 23 -6.65 -9.42 2.35
C ASP A 23 -5.73 -8.35 2.97
N ASN A 24 -5.91 -8.09 4.26
CA ASN A 24 -5.04 -7.21 5.06
C ASN A 24 -3.86 -7.95 5.71
N SER A 25 -3.62 -9.22 5.38
CA SER A 25 -2.53 -9.98 6.00
C SER A 25 -1.16 -9.36 5.72
N ASN A 26 -0.17 -9.73 6.53
CA ASN A 26 1.20 -9.24 6.41
C ASN A 26 2.00 -9.89 5.26
N SER A 27 1.31 -10.41 4.24
CA SER A 27 1.93 -10.96 3.03
C SER A 27 2.15 -9.86 1.99
N LEU A 28 3.07 -10.10 1.06
CA LEU A 28 3.24 -9.24 -0.10
C LEU A 28 1.95 -9.20 -0.95
N PHE A 29 1.70 -8.04 -1.57
CA PHE A 29 0.63 -7.93 -2.56
C PHE A 29 0.97 -8.79 -3.78
N LEU A 30 -0.01 -9.57 -4.25
CA LEU A 30 0.09 -10.31 -5.49
C LEU A 30 -0.61 -9.51 -6.58
N HIS A 31 0.05 -9.37 -7.73
CA HIS A 31 -0.53 -8.77 -8.93
C HIS A 31 -0.97 -9.90 -9.87
N PRO A 32 -2.18 -10.47 -9.69
CA PRO A 32 -2.57 -11.72 -10.35
C PRO A 32 -2.72 -11.58 -11.87
N SER A 33 -3.03 -10.39 -12.37
CA SER A 33 -3.22 -10.12 -13.80
C SER A 33 -1.92 -9.84 -14.56
N LEU A 34 -0.78 -9.73 -13.87
CA LEU A 34 0.49 -9.41 -14.52
C LEU A 34 1.33 -10.65 -14.82
N PRO A 35 1.99 -10.70 -16.00
CA PRO A 35 2.97 -11.72 -16.29
C PRO A 35 4.19 -11.57 -15.36
N LYS A 36 4.83 -12.71 -15.08
CA LYS A 36 6.07 -12.75 -14.30
C LYS A 36 7.30 -12.73 -15.20
N SER A 37 8.39 -12.16 -14.71
CA SER A 37 9.66 -12.12 -15.42
C SER A 37 10.22 -13.52 -15.71
N PRO A 38 10.83 -13.73 -16.89
CA PRO A 38 11.42 -15.01 -17.26
C PRO A 38 12.79 -15.27 -16.61
N ASP A 39 13.36 -14.28 -15.91
CA ASP A 39 14.69 -14.30 -15.27
C ASP A 39 14.78 -15.17 -14.00
N GLY A 40 13.75 -15.95 -13.70
CA GLY A 40 13.68 -16.79 -12.50
C GLY A 40 13.41 -16.02 -11.19
N LEU A 41 13.43 -14.68 -11.20
CA LEU A 41 13.08 -13.84 -10.04
C LEU A 41 11.56 -13.67 -9.90
N GLY A 42 10.80 -13.94 -10.97
CA GLY A 42 9.34 -13.98 -10.96
C GLY A 42 8.69 -12.65 -10.60
N ARG A 43 9.36 -11.50 -10.82
CA ARG A 43 8.81 -10.17 -10.57
C ARG A 43 7.62 -9.93 -11.50
N PRO A 44 6.55 -9.24 -11.06
CA PRO A 44 5.52 -8.80 -11.98
C PRO A 44 6.11 -7.80 -12.98
N ILE A 45 5.77 -7.97 -14.27
CA ILE A 45 6.13 -7.04 -15.34
C ILE A 45 4.94 -6.09 -15.54
N HIS A 46 5.19 -4.80 -15.39
CA HIS A 46 4.14 -3.80 -15.62
C HIS A 46 3.87 -3.67 -17.14
N PRO A 47 2.60 -3.63 -17.62
CA PRO A 47 2.29 -3.63 -19.05
C PRO A 47 2.86 -2.43 -19.80
N ALA A 48 3.03 -1.30 -19.13
CA ALA A 48 3.66 -0.11 -19.73
C ALA A 48 5.15 -0.33 -20.06
N GLU A 49 5.87 -1.27 -19.44
CA GLU A 49 7.29 -1.55 -19.74
C GLU A 49 7.52 -1.92 -21.22
N ALA A 50 6.47 -2.38 -21.93
CA ALA A 50 6.55 -2.75 -23.34
C ALA A 50 6.60 -1.56 -24.32
N TYR A 51 6.40 -0.33 -23.84
CA TYR A 51 6.24 0.85 -24.69
C TYR A 51 7.31 1.90 -24.42
N ASP A 52 7.86 2.49 -25.50
CA ASP A 52 8.64 3.72 -25.39
C ASP A 52 7.69 4.89 -25.09
N PRO A 53 7.82 5.58 -23.95
CA PRO A 53 6.95 6.70 -23.62
C PRO A 53 6.98 7.84 -24.62
N VAL A 54 8.09 8.06 -25.34
CA VAL A 54 8.20 9.14 -26.34
C VAL A 54 7.30 8.87 -27.55
N SER A 55 7.00 7.60 -27.85
CA SER A 55 6.09 7.25 -28.93
C SER A 55 4.66 7.78 -28.70
N PHE A 56 4.26 8.03 -27.44
CA PHE A 56 2.95 8.59 -27.09
C PHE A 56 2.87 10.11 -27.22
N ALA A 57 4.00 10.80 -27.38
CA ALA A 57 4.06 12.26 -27.52
C ALA A 57 3.54 12.72 -28.88
N HIS A 58 3.94 12.01 -29.94
CA HIS A 58 3.72 12.42 -31.33
C HIS A 58 2.66 11.58 -32.06
N TYR A 59 1.85 10.82 -31.33
CA TYR A 59 0.72 10.12 -31.94
C TYR A 59 -0.20 11.12 -32.62
N PRO A 60 -0.56 10.94 -33.90
CA PRO A 60 -1.21 11.99 -34.68
C PRO A 60 -2.64 12.23 -34.18
N LEU A 61 -2.83 13.29 -33.40
CA LEU A 61 -4.12 13.96 -33.34
C LEU A 61 -4.24 14.84 -34.59
N PRO A 62 -5.40 14.91 -35.26
CA PRO A 62 -5.58 15.78 -36.40
C PRO A 62 -5.17 17.20 -36.02
N ALA A 63 -4.08 17.70 -36.62
CA ALA A 63 -3.53 19.03 -36.35
C ALA A 63 -4.52 20.17 -36.66
N SER A 64 -5.70 19.86 -37.20
CA SER A 64 -6.72 20.80 -37.67
C SER A 64 -7.71 21.28 -36.62
N LEU A 65 -7.79 20.66 -35.43
CA LEU A 65 -8.71 21.07 -34.36
C LEU A 65 -7.88 21.58 -33.19
N GLY A 66 -7.85 22.90 -32.97
CA GLY A 66 -7.25 23.50 -31.79
C GLY A 66 -7.89 23.02 -30.48
N PRO A 67 -7.48 23.53 -29.31
CA PRO A 67 -8.02 23.09 -28.03
C PRO A 67 -9.55 23.12 -27.98
N ILE A 68 -10.17 21.99 -27.63
CA ILE A 68 -11.63 21.85 -27.61
C ILE A 68 -12.10 22.16 -26.19
N LYS A 69 -12.73 23.32 -26.01
CA LYS A 69 -13.33 23.71 -24.73
C LYS A 69 -14.57 22.84 -24.46
N PRO A 70 -14.75 22.29 -23.24
CA PRO A 70 -15.96 21.54 -22.91
C PRO A 70 -17.19 22.46 -22.92
N PRO A 71 -18.40 21.90 -23.08
CA PRO A 71 -19.63 22.63 -22.81
C PRO A 71 -19.70 23.08 -21.34
N LEU A 72 -20.70 23.89 -20.99
CA LEU A 72 -20.98 24.16 -19.58
C LEU A 72 -21.40 22.86 -18.88
N MET A 73 -21.02 22.69 -17.61
CA MET A 73 -21.33 21.47 -16.86
C MET A 73 -22.83 21.19 -16.78
N GLU A 74 -23.65 22.25 -16.69
CA GLU A 74 -25.11 22.17 -16.65
C GLU A 74 -25.71 21.64 -17.95
N SER A 75 -25.05 21.85 -19.09
CA SER A 75 -25.48 21.35 -20.39
C SER A 75 -24.76 20.07 -20.83
N THR A 76 -23.77 19.63 -20.05
CA THR A 76 -23.00 18.41 -20.32
C THR A 76 -23.76 17.21 -19.78
N PRO A 77 -24.09 16.21 -20.62
CA PRO A 77 -24.73 14.99 -20.16
C PRO A 77 -23.92 14.34 -19.04
N PHE A 78 -24.63 13.93 -17.99
CA PHE A 78 -24.06 13.34 -16.80
C PHE A 78 -24.74 12.00 -16.49
N LYS A 79 -23.92 11.01 -16.11
CA LYS A 79 -24.42 9.72 -15.62
C LYS A 79 -23.69 9.30 -14.34
N LEU A 80 -24.45 9.12 -13.27
CA LEU A 80 -24.00 8.32 -12.12
C LEU A 80 -24.04 6.85 -12.52
N VAL A 81 -22.90 6.17 -12.42
CA VAL A 81 -22.73 4.75 -12.75
C VAL A 81 -22.62 3.97 -11.44
N ASP A 82 -23.71 3.34 -11.02
CA ASP A 82 -23.80 2.66 -9.74
C ASP A 82 -24.31 1.21 -9.84
N ASP A 83 -24.37 0.68 -11.07
CA ASP A 83 -24.69 -0.70 -11.41
C ASP A 83 -23.88 -1.20 -12.63
N VAL A 84 -24.02 -2.50 -12.93
CA VAL A 84 -23.32 -3.15 -14.04
C VAL A 84 -23.79 -2.62 -15.41
N ALA A 85 -25.07 -2.27 -15.55
CA ALA A 85 -25.60 -1.71 -16.79
C ALA A 85 -24.98 -0.33 -17.10
N GLY A 86 -24.76 0.48 -16.07
CA GLY A 86 -24.05 1.74 -16.12
C GLY A 86 -22.58 1.56 -16.50
N LEU A 87 -21.89 0.56 -15.93
CA LEU A 87 -20.51 0.21 -16.31
C LEU A 87 -20.43 -0.21 -17.77
N HIS A 88 -21.38 -1.01 -18.24
CA HIS A 88 -21.46 -1.41 -19.64
C HIS A 88 -21.68 -0.19 -20.56
N TYR A 89 -22.61 0.71 -20.21
CA TYR A 89 -22.81 1.96 -20.96
C TYR A 89 -21.52 2.80 -21.03
N LEU A 90 -20.85 3.00 -19.89
CA LEU A 90 -19.57 3.71 -19.83
C LEU A 90 -18.52 3.04 -20.72
N ALA A 91 -18.40 1.71 -20.67
CA ALA A 91 -17.49 0.96 -21.52
C ALA A 91 -17.74 1.20 -23.02
N THR A 92 -19.00 1.31 -23.46
CA THR A 92 -19.31 1.63 -24.87
C THR A 92 -18.82 3.03 -25.27
N LYS A 93 -18.90 4.00 -24.36
CA LYS A 93 -18.39 5.36 -24.59
C LYS A 93 -16.87 5.39 -24.65
N LEU A 94 -16.20 4.70 -23.73
CA LEU A 94 -14.74 4.60 -23.71
C LEU A 94 -14.18 3.84 -24.92
N ALA A 95 -14.92 2.87 -25.46
CA ALA A 95 -14.54 2.19 -26.70
C ALA A 95 -14.37 3.16 -27.88
N LEU A 96 -15.22 4.18 -27.96
CA LEU A 96 -15.19 5.20 -29.03
C LEU A 96 -14.27 6.37 -28.72
N ALA A 97 -13.91 6.59 -27.46
CA ALA A 97 -13.08 7.72 -27.03
C ALA A 97 -11.58 7.44 -27.29
N PRO A 98 -10.88 8.27 -28.09
CA PRO A 98 -9.42 8.22 -28.22
C PRO A 98 -8.68 8.76 -27.00
N GLU A 99 -9.34 9.61 -26.21
CA GLU A 99 -8.86 10.06 -24.91
C GLU A 99 -9.99 10.26 -23.92
N PHE A 100 -9.69 10.10 -22.63
CA PHE A 100 -10.62 10.39 -21.55
C PHE A 100 -9.86 10.85 -20.30
N ALA A 101 -10.50 11.74 -19.53
CA ALA A 101 -9.99 12.22 -18.26
C ALA A 101 -10.43 11.29 -17.13
N VAL A 102 -9.58 11.12 -16.12
CA VAL A 102 -9.86 10.28 -14.94
C VAL A 102 -9.38 10.96 -13.68
N ASP A 103 -10.17 10.83 -12.62
CA ASP A 103 -9.80 11.17 -11.23
C ASP A 103 -10.44 10.14 -10.28
N LEU A 104 -9.97 10.08 -9.02
CA LEU A 104 -10.50 9.17 -8.00
C LEU A 104 -10.68 9.88 -6.65
N GLU A 105 -11.68 9.43 -5.90
CA GLU A 105 -11.84 9.81 -4.50
C GLU A 105 -11.58 8.64 -3.56
N HIS A 106 -10.92 8.92 -2.44
CA HIS A 106 -10.39 7.90 -1.54
C HIS A 106 -10.76 8.14 -0.07
N ASN A 107 -10.93 7.06 0.68
CA ASN A 107 -11.01 7.08 2.13
C ASN A 107 -9.94 6.15 2.73
N GLY A 108 -8.99 6.72 3.45
CA GLY A 108 -7.96 5.99 4.18
C GLY A 108 -8.21 5.88 5.68
N TYR A 109 -9.27 6.47 6.22
CA TYR A 109 -9.48 6.53 7.68
C TYR A 109 -10.19 5.27 8.21
N ARG A 110 -11.17 4.76 7.47
CA ARG A 110 -12.00 3.61 7.86
C ARG A 110 -11.72 2.34 7.03
N SER A 111 -10.44 2.16 6.66
CA SER A 111 -9.91 1.00 5.95
C SER A 111 -8.40 0.93 6.21
N PHE A 112 -7.84 -0.27 6.36
CA PHE A 112 -6.42 -0.45 6.63
C PHE A 112 -5.55 -0.09 5.43
N GLN A 113 -5.81 -0.73 4.28
CA GLN A 113 -5.09 -0.43 3.03
C GLN A 113 -5.63 0.84 2.34
N GLY A 114 -6.80 1.34 2.76
CA GLY A 114 -7.55 2.43 2.16
C GLY A 114 -8.57 1.94 1.12
N LEU A 115 -9.46 2.85 0.70
CA LEU A 115 -10.64 2.49 -0.10
C LEU A 115 -10.97 3.56 -1.14
N THR A 116 -10.95 3.22 -2.43
CA THR A 116 -11.44 4.08 -3.51
C THR A 116 -12.96 4.09 -3.52
N CYS A 117 -13.52 5.27 -3.30
CA CYS A 117 -14.94 5.49 -3.06
C CYS A 117 -15.69 5.93 -4.32
N LEU A 118 -15.08 6.75 -5.17
CA LEU A 118 -15.58 7.16 -6.48
C LEU A 118 -14.47 7.09 -7.53
N MET A 119 -14.87 6.98 -8.79
CA MET A 119 -14.03 7.25 -9.95
C MET A 119 -14.77 8.19 -10.89
N GLN A 120 -14.13 9.29 -11.28
CA GLN A 120 -14.69 10.25 -12.22
C GLN A 120 -14.07 10.04 -13.57
N ILE A 121 -14.90 10.12 -14.62
CA ILE A 121 -14.44 10.00 -15.99
C ILE A 121 -15.14 11.05 -16.84
N SER A 122 -14.37 11.84 -17.59
CA SER A 122 -14.92 12.73 -18.62
C SER A 122 -14.42 12.34 -19.99
N THR A 123 -15.37 12.23 -20.92
CA THR A 123 -15.08 12.20 -22.35
C THR A 123 -15.19 13.62 -22.90
N ARG A 124 -15.02 13.81 -24.21
CA ARG A 124 -15.25 15.12 -24.84
C ARG A 124 -16.71 15.57 -24.78
N THR A 125 -17.66 14.65 -24.52
CA THR A 125 -19.09 14.91 -24.68
C THR A 125 -19.95 14.57 -23.47
N GLU A 126 -19.46 13.77 -22.53
CA GLU A 126 -20.22 13.25 -21.38
C GLU A 126 -19.33 13.10 -20.14
N ASP A 127 -19.88 13.39 -18.97
CA ASP A 127 -19.26 13.18 -17.66
C ASP A 127 -19.88 11.97 -16.93
N PHE A 128 -19.04 11.25 -16.21
CA PHE A 128 -19.40 10.07 -15.45
C PHE A 128 -18.86 10.15 -14.03
N VAL A 129 -19.68 9.76 -13.07
CA VAL A 129 -19.23 9.47 -11.70
C VAL A 129 -19.57 8.01 -11.43
N VAL A 130 -18.56 7.18 -11.20
CA VAL A 130 -18.69 5.76 -10.91
C VAL A 130 -18.69 5.56 -9.40
N ASP A 131 -19.75 4.96 -8.86
CA ASP A 131 -19.81 4.54 -7.46
C ASP A 131 -19.01 3.24 -7.27
N THR A 132 -17.71 3.38 -7.07
CA THR A 132 -16.80 2.23 -6.96
C THR A 132 -17.00 1.41 -5.70
N LEU A 133 -17.82 1.85 -4.75
CA LEU A 133 -18.23 1.04 -3.59
C LEU A 133 -19.30 0.04 -4.01
N LYS A 134 -20.34 0.48 -4.75
CA LYS A 134 -21.43 -0.39 -5.20
C LYS A 134 -21.01 -1.39 -6.27
N VAL A 135 -20.21 -0.95 -7.24
CA VAL A 135 -19.80 -1.80 -8.39
C VAL A 135 -18.37 -2.31 -8.27
N ARG A 136 -17.80 -2.32 -7.06
CA ARG A 136 -16.37 -2.59 -6.79
C ARG A 136 -15.81 -3.80 -7.55
N ALA A 137 -16.50 -4.93 -7.47
CA ALA A 137 -16.06 -6.20 -8.08
C ALA A 137 -16.01 -6.16 -9.62
N SER A 138 -16.78 -5.27 -10.25
CA SER A 138 -16.96 -5.23 -11.71
C SER A 138 -16.19 -4.11 -12.39
N VAL A 139 -15.68 -3.10 -11.66
CA VAL A 139 -14.95 -1.96 -12.25
C VAL A 139 -13.77 -2.45 -13.11
N GLY A 140 -12.94 -3.34 -12.57
CA GLY A 140 -11.76 -3.89 -13.27
C GLY A 140 -12.11 -4.64 -14.55
N GLU A 141 -13.13 -5.52 -14.48
CA GLU A 141 -13.60 -6.33 -15.60
C GLU A 141 -14.09 -5.46 -16.78
N PHE A 142 -14.89 -4.44 -16.49
CA PHE A 142 -15.54 -3.63 -17.52
C PHE A 142 -14.62 -2.55 -18.08
N LEU A 143 -13.80 -1.91 -17.23
CA LEU A 143 -13.05 -0.72 -17.61
C LEU A 143 -11.57 -0.98 -17.87
N GLY A 144 -10.97 -2.01 -17.25
CA GLY A 144 -9.51 -2.21 -17.22
C GLY A 144 -8.85 -2.26 -18.60
N LYS A 145 -9.51 -2.86 -19.61
CA LYS A 145 -8.99 -2.93 -20.98
C LYS A 145 -8.75 -1.56 -21.62
N PHE A 146 -9.55 -0.53 -21.28
CA PHE A 146 -9.38 0.82 -21.86
C PHE A 146 -8.21 1.57 -21.21
N PHE A 147 -7.93 1.31 -19.95
CA PHE A 147 -6.75 1.83 -19.26
C PHE A 147 -5.45 1.20 -19.78
N LEU A 148 -5.50 -0.07 -20.19
CA LEU A 148 -4.37 -0.78 -20.80
C LEU A 148 -4.16 -0.48 -22.29
N ASP A 149 -5.18 0.02 -22.99
CA ASP A 149 -5.12 0.28 -24.42
C ASP A 149 -4.14 1.43 -24.74
N PRO A 150 -3.02 1.18 -25.45
CA PRO A 150 -2.04 2.21 -25.78
C PRO A 150 -2.58 3.23 -26.80
N SER A 151 -3.63 2.90 -27.56
CA SER A 151 -4.26 3.83 -28.51
C SER A 151 -5.15 4.87 -27.81
N LYS A 152 -5.47 4.65 -26.53
CA LYS A 152 -6.32 5.54 -25.73
C LYS A 152 -5.47 6.34 -24.76
N LYS A 153 -5.54 7.67 -24.80
CA LYS A 153 -4.83 8.52 -23.84
C LYS A 153 -5.67 8.72 -22.58
N LYS A 154 -5.09 8.38 -21.43
CA LYS A 154 -5.70 8.66 -20.13
C LYS A 154 -5.12 9.98 -19.63
N VAL A 155 -5.95 10.99 -19.43
CA VAL A 155 -5.50 12.29 -18.90
C VAL A 155 -5.86 12.34 -17.42
N MET A 156 -4.88 12.60 -16.57
CA MET A 156 -5.09 12.70 -15.12
C MET A 156 -4.31 13.91 -14.57
N HIS A 157 -4.53 14.25 -13.31
CA HIS A 157 -3.81 15.32 -12.64
C HIS A 157 -3.16 14.81 -11.35
N GLY A 158 -1.84 14.68 -11.31
CA GLY A 158 -1.14 14.26 -10.10
C GLY A 158 -1.38 12.79 -9.75
N ALA A 159 -1.35 11.91 -10.75
CA ALA A 159 -1.89 10.55 -10.72
C ALA A 159 -1.12 9.53 -9.84
N ILE A 160 -0.17 9.99 -9.01
CA ILE A 160 0.74 9.10 -8.27
C ILE A 160 -0.03 8.14 -7.37
N ASN A 161 -1.03 8.64 -6.65
CA ASN A 161 -1.84 7.81 -5.76
C ASN A 161 -2.91 7.04 -6.54
N ASP A 162 -3.47 7.66 -7.58
CA ASP A 162 -4.52 7.04 -8.39
C ASP A 162 -4.05 5.76 -9.07
N ILE A 163 -2.82 5.77 -9.62
CA ILE A 163 -2.20 4.55 -10.19
C ILE A 163 -2.13 3.44 -9.15
N ILE A 164 -1.80 3.76 -7.90
CA ILE A 164 -1.72 2.78 -6.81
C ILE A 164 -3.10 2.27 -6.43
N TRP A 165 -4.08 3.15 -6.34
CA TRP A 165 -5.45 2.80 -5.97
C TRP A 165 -6.17 1.96 -7.04
N LEU A 166 -5.97 2.27 -8.33
CA LEU A 166 -6.48 1.49 -9.46
C LEU A 166 -6.02 0.03 -9.40
N GLN A 167 -4.74 -0.18 -9.07
CA GLN A 167 -4.16 -1.52 -8.96
C GLN A 167 -4.68 -2.26 -7.74
N ARG A 168 -4.66 -1.61 -6.57
CA ARG A 168 -5.08 -2.19 -5.29
C ARG A 168 -6.54 -2.64 -5.33
N ASP A 169 -7.42 -1.78 -5.83
CA ASP A 169 -8.88 -1.97 -5.69
C ASP A 169 -9.52 -2.68 -6.87
N PHE A 170 -8.98 -2.49 -8.08
CA PHE A 170 -9.63 -2.95 -9.31
C PHE A 170 -8.73 -3.76 -10.22
N GLY A 171 -7.44 -3.95 -9.87
CA GLY A 171 -6.46 -4.61 -10.74
C GLY A 171 -6.23 -3.88 -12.07
N ILE A 172 -6.50 -2.57 -12.11
CA ILE A 172 -6.36 -1.73 -13.30
C ILE A 172 -4.95 -1.16 -13.36
N TYR A 173 -4.33 -1.24 -14.54
CA TYR A 173 -3.03 -0.62 -14.85
C TYR A 173 -3.19 0.32 -16.04
N VAL A 174 -2.32 1.33 -16.11
CA VAL A 174 -2.45 2.42 -17.08
C VAL A 174 -1.28 2.45 -18.05
N VAL A 175 -1.59 2.49 -19.34
CA VAL A 175 -0.66 2.72 -20.45
C VAL A 175 -1.05 4.02 -21.16
N ASN A 176 -0.12 4.80 -21.71
CA ASN A 176 -0.41 6.10 -22.36
C ASN A 176 -1.15 7.08 -21.43
N LEU A 177 -0.54 7.35 -20.27
CA LEU A 177 -0.95 8.40 -19.35
C LEU A 177 -0.39 9.75 -19.81
N PHE A 178 -1.19 10.80 -19.69
CA PHE A 178 -0.75 12.18 -19.69
C PHE A 178 -1.10 12.80 -18.33
N ASP A 179 -0.10 13.05 -17.50
CA ASP A 179 -0.28 13.70 -16.20
C ASP A 179 -0.08 15.21 -16.34
N THR A 180 -1.17 15.97 -16.19
CA THR A 180 -1.16 17.43 -16.30
C THR A 180 -0.33 18.11 -15.21
N MET A 181 -0.12 17.50 -14.04
CA MET A 181 0.80 17.99 -13.02
C MET A 181 2.26 17.85 -13.47
N GLN A 182 2.60 16.77 -14.19
CA GLN A 182 3.94 16.64 -14.78
C GLN A 182 4.12 17.64 -15.92
N ALA A 183 3.09 17.84 -16.73
CA ALA A 183 3.08 18.86 -17.77
C ALA A 183 3.34 20.27 -17.21
N SER A 184 2.67 20.65 -16.11
CA SER A 184 2.85 21.98 -15.51
C SER A 184 4.27 22.18 -14.97
N ARG A 185 4.90 21.11 -14.46
CA ARG A 185 6.30 21.12 -14.02
C ARG A 185 7.27 21.30 -15.18
N VAL A 186 7.05 20.62 -16.30
CA VAL A 186 7.87 20.78 -17.52
C VAL A 186 7.71 22.18 -18.09
N MET A 187 6.49 22.72 -18.09
CA MET A 187 6.18 24.10 -18.49
C MET A 187 6.69 25.16 -17.50
N ARG A 188 7.15 24.76 -16.31
CA ARG A 188 7.63 25.65 -15.23
C ARG A 188 6.57 26.66 -14.79
N LEU A 189 5.31 26.24 -14.69
CA LEU A 189 4.24 27.08 -14.14
C LEU A 189 4.48 27.38 -12.65
N GLU A 190 3.94 28.49 -12.17
CA GLU A 190 4.11 28.93 -10.77
C GLU A 190 3.61 27.87 -9.77
N ARG A 191 2.50 27.20 -10.10
CA ARG A 191 1.89 26.16 -9.28
C ARG A 191 1.46 24.99 -10.15
N ASN A 192 1.31 23.84 -9.51
CA ASN A 192 1.07 22.57 -10.19
C ASN A 192 -0.23 21.89 -9.74
N SER A 193 -1.09 22.55 -8.95
CA SER A 193 -2.35 21.96 -8.49
C SER A 193 -3.46 22.09 -9.52
N LEU A 194 -4.44 21.19 -9.48
CA LEU A 194 -5.57 21.20 -10.40
C LEU A 194 -6.35 22.51 -10.29
N ALA A 195 -6.61 22.97 -9.06
CA ALA A 195 -7.24 24.26 -8.79
C ALA A 195 -6.51 25.44 -9.47
N PHE A 196 -5.17 25.41 -9.54
CA PHE A 196 -4.42 26.43 -10.26
C PHE A 196 -4.60 26.28 -11.78
N LEU A 197 -4.52 25.07 -12.33
CA LEU A 197 -4.71 24.85 -13.78
C LEU A 197 -6.12 25.20 -14.26
N LEU A 198 -7.14 24.89 -13.47
CA LEU A 198 -8.53 25.29 -13.71
C LEU A 198 -8.66 26.81 -13.78
N LYS A 199 -8.08 27.53 -12.81
CA LYS A 199 -8.11 29.00 -12.82
C LYS A 199 -7.32 29.58 -13.98
N TYR A 200 -6.11 29.06 -14.21
CA TYR A 200 -5.15 29.58 -15.18
C TYR A 200 -5.64 29.38 -16.63
N PHE A 201 -6.09 28.17 -16.99
CA PHE A 201 -6.49 27.86 -18.35
C PHE A 201 -7.99 28.04 -18.62
N CYS A 202 -8.84 27.83 -17.61
CA CYS A 202 -10.30 27.83 -17.80
C CYS A 202 -10.99 29.05 -17.18
N GLY A 203 -10.29 29.81 -16.31
CA GLY A 203 -10.89 30.89 -15.52
C GLY A 203 -11.83 30.40 -14.41
N VAL A 204 -11.80 29.10 -14.09
CA VAL A 204 -12.70 28.44 -13.13
C VAL A 204 -12.06 28.40 -11.75
N ASP A 205 -12.79 28.83 -10.73
CA ASP A 205 -12.36 28.72 -9.33
C ASP A 205 -12.79 27.37 -8.77
N ALA A 206 -11.83 26.50 -8.47
CA ALA A 206 -12.12 25.19 -7.88
C ALA A 206 -12.68 25.33 -6.46
N ASN A 207 -13.77 24.61 -6.18
CA ASN A 207 -14.19 24.40 -4.81
C ASN A 207 -13.15 23.52 -4.10
N LYS A 208 -12.80 23.81 -2.84
CA LYS A 208 -11.85 23.01 -2.04
C LYS A 208 -12.50 22.35 -0.82
N GLU A 209 -13.79 22.59 -0.60
CA GLU A 209 -14.48 22.17 0.62
C GLU A 209 -14.57 20.65 0.76
N TYR A 210 -14.60 19.91 -0.37
CA TYR A 210 -14.84 18.47 -0.38
C TYR A 210 -13.59 17.60 -0.45
N GLN A 211 -12.39 18.20 -0.60
CA GLN A 211 -11.12 17.49 -0.75
C GLN A 211 -10.83 16.48 0.37
N CYS A 212 -11.28 16.79 1.61
CA CYS A 212 -11.09 15.95 2.78
C CYS A 212 -12.40 15.34 3.29
N SER A 213 -13.48 15.33 2.51
CA SER A 213 -14.80 14.82 2.95
C SER A 213 -14.85 13.30 3.04
N ASP A 214 -15.77 12.76 3.83
CA ASP A 214 -16.03 11.32 3.89
C ASP A 214 -16.76 10.83 2.63
N TRP A 215 -16.01 10.45 1.60
CA TRP A 215 -16.53 9.96 0.31
C TRP A 215 -17.28 8.62 0.36
N ARG A 216 -17.40 8.01 1.54
CA ARG A 216 -18.26 6.84 1.78
C ARG A 216 -19.75 7.22 1.88
N LEU A 217 -20.07 8.51 2.05
CA LEU A 217 -21.44 9.00 2.20
C LEU A 217 -22.33 8.62 1.02
N ARG A 218 -23.49 8.02 1.32
CA ARG A 218 -24.55 7.71 0.34
C ARG A 218 -25.95 8.06 0.89
N PRO A 219 -26.87 8.57 0.04
CA PRO A 219 -26.65 9.03 -1.33
C PRO A 219 -25.68 10.23 -1.36
N LEU A 220 -24.98 10.42 -2.48
CA LEU A 220 -24.06 11.55 -2.64
C LEU A 220 -24.85 12.86 -2.77
N PRO A 221 -24.58 13.88 -1.93
CA PRO A 221 -25.15 15.21 -2.09
C PRO A 221 -24.80 15.82 -3.45
N SER A 222 -25.68 16.66 -4.00
CA SER A 222 -25.50 17.31 -5.30
C SER A 222 -24.19 18.07 -5.42
N ASP A 223 -23.74 18.70 -4.33
CA ASP A 223 -22.52 19.51 -4.31
C ASP A 223 -21.26 18.62 -4.38
N MET A 224 -21.27 17.44 -3.75
CA MET A 224 -20.19 16.46 -3.91
C MET A 224 -20.15 15.90 -5.32
N VAL A 225 -21.31 15.65 -5.93
CA VAL A 225 -21.38 15.20 -7.33
C VAL A 225 -20.84 16.27 -8.27
N LYS A 226 -21.19 17.54 -8.04
CA LYS A 226 -20.67 18.66 -8.81
C LYS A 226 -19.14 18.77 -8.67
N TYR A 227 -18.63 18.77 -7.43
CA TYR A 227 -17.20 18.78 -7.15
C TYR A 227 -16.47 17.64 -7.88
N ALA A 228 -16.95 16.41 -7.73
CA ALA A 228 -16.35 15.25 -8.37
C ALA A 228 -16.28 15.41 -9.89
N ARG A 229 -17.37 15.88 -10.53
CA ARG A 229 -17.37 16.12 -11.98
C ARG A 229 -16.37 17.21 -12.40
N GLU A 230 -16.22 18.27 -11.61
CA GLU A 230 -15.31 19.39 -11.92
C GLU A 230 -13.86 18.94 -12.08
N ASP A 231 -13.43 17.91 -11.34
CA ASP A 231 -12.04 17.42 -11.37
C ASP A 231 -11.64 16.80 -12.72
N THR A 232 -12.59 16.24 -13.48
CA THR A 232 -12.31 15.67 -14.82
C THR A 232 -12.86 16.49 -15.98
N HIS A 233 -13.92 17.26 -15.76
CA HIS A 233 -14.70 17.93 -16.82
C HIS A 233 -13.84 18.82 -17.73
N TYR A 234 -12.92 19.60 -17.14
CA TYR A 234 -12.06 20.53 -17.87
C TYR A 234 -10.73 19.92 -18.32
N LEU A 235 -10.42 18.71 -17.86
CA LEU A 235 -9.05 18.19 -17.89
C LEU A 235 -8.57 17.86 -19.31
N LEU A 236 -9.47 17.43 -20.19
CA LEU A 236 -9.16 17.20 -21.60
C LEU A 236 -8.84 18.50 -22.35
N TYR A 237 -9.52 19.60 -22.02
CA TYR A 237 -9.21 20.92 -22.58
C TYR A 237 -7.87 21.43 -22.07
N ILE A 238 -7.60 21.31 -20.76
CA ILE A 238 -6.30 21.64 -20.17
C ILE A 238 -5.18 20.85 -20.88
N HIS A 239 -5.37 19.54 -21.10
CA HIS A 239 -4.44 18.72 -21.86
C HIS A 239 -4.17 19.27 -23.27
N ASP A 240 -5.20 19.68 -24.01
CA ASP A 240 -5.00 20.24 -25.36
C ASP A 240 -4.21 21.55 -25.34
N VAL A 241 -4.53 22.46 -24.40
CA VAL A 241 -3.84 23.74 -24.25
C VAL A 241 -2.37 23.50 -23.89
N MET A 242 -2.10 22.69 -22.87
CA MET A 242 -0.75 22.36 -22.44
C MET A 242 0.05 21.69 -23.55
N ARG A 243 -0.56 20.74 -24.28
CA ARG A 243 0.09 20.08 -25.43
C ARG A 243 0.50 21.10 -26.49
N LYS A 244 -0.40 22.02 -26.86
CA LYS A 244 -0.11 23.08 -27.84
C LYS A 244 1.04 23.98 -27.39
N GLU A 245 1.04 24.38 -26.12
CA GLU A 245 2.09 25.23 -25.56
C GLU A 245 3.44 24.50 -25.46
N LEU A 246 3.45 23.23 -25.04
CA LEU A 246 4.66 22.40 -24.99
C LEU A 246 5.31 22.21 -26.36
N VAL A 247 4.51 21.97 -27.41
CA VAL A 247 5.01 21.85 -28.79
C VAL A 247 5.60 23.17 -29.29
N SER A 248 5.00 24.30 -28.90
CA SER A 248 5.45 25.63 -29.34
C SER A 248 6.63 26.18 -28.52
N GLY A 249 6.83 25.68 -27.29
CA GLY A 249 7.70 26.27 -26.28
C GLY A 249 9.11 25.67 -26.13
N SER A 250 9.55 24.79 -27.04
CA SER A 250 10.80 24.02 -26.90
C SER A 250 12.03 24.87 -26.53
N LYS A 251 12.24 25.99 -27.21
CA LYS A 251 13.38 26.90 -26.95
C LYS A 251 13.36 27.55 -25.57
N GLN A 252 12.17 27.87 -25.04
CA GLN A 252 12.03 28.60 -23.77
C GLN A 252 12.11 27.65 -22.56
N LEU A 253 11.64 26.42 -22.71
CA LEU A 253 11.55 25.44 -21.62
C LEU A 253 12.87 24.69 -21.37
N GLY A 254 13.81 24.76 -22.31
CA GLY A 254 15.12 24.09 -22.21
C GLY A 254 15.05 22.58 -22.42
N PHE A 255 14.01 22.09 -23.10
CA PHE A 255 13.89 20.70 -23.53
C PHE A 255 13.83 20.66 -25.07
N GLU A 256 14.53 19.71 -25.69
CA GLU A 256 14.47 19.49 -27.14
C GLU A 256 13.06 19.02 -27.56
N ASP A 257 12.46 18.13 -26.76
CA ASP A 257 11.07 17.68 -26.90
C ASP A 257 10.35 17.77 -25.54
N PRO A 258 9.76 18.93 -25.20
CA PRO A 258 9.04 19.11 -23.94
C PRO A 258 7.86 18.14 -23.80
N LEU A 259 7.18 17.78 -24.90
CA LEU A 259 6.04 16.87 -24.86
C LEU A 259 6.49 15.42 -24.60
N GLY A 260 7.60 15.01 -25.22
CA GLY A 260 8.28 13.76 -24.94
C GLY A 260 8.70 13.65 -23.48
N GLU A 261 9.22 14.73 -22.88
CA GLU A 261 9.57 14.77 -21.45
C GLU A 261 8.35 14.56 -20.55
N VAL A 262 7.21 15.20 -20.87
CA VAL A 262 5.96 14.97 -20.12
C VAL A 262 5.52 13.51 -20.22
N CYS A 263 5.62 12.90 -21.39
CA CYS A 263 5.25 11.49 -21.58
C CYS A 263 6.20 10.56 -20.81
N LYS A 264 7.50 10.85 -20.76
CA LYS A 264 8.47 10.10 -19.92
C LYS A 264 8.09 10.17 -18.44
N ARG A 265 7.89 11.38 -17.90
CA ARG A 265 7.49 11.55 -16.49
C ARG A 265 6.14 10.91 -16.15
N SER A 266 5.17 11.03 -17.06
CA SER A 266 3.86 10.38 -16.90
C SER A 266 3.99 8.85 -16.92
N HIS A 267 4.88 8.32 -17.75
CA HIS A 267 5.16 6.89 -17.82
C HIS A 267 5.85 6.37 -16.56
N GLU A 268 6.77 7.12 -15.96
CA GLU A 268 7.35 6.79 -14.64
C GLU A 268 6.28 6.68 -13.55
N VAL A 269 5.22 7.51 -13.63
CA VAL A 269 4.07 7.42 -12.73
C VAL A 269 3.30 6.11 -12.99
N CYS A 270 3.04 5.75 -14.26
CA CYS A 270 2.40 4.47 -14.62
C CYS A 270 3.16 3.25 -14.09
N LEU A 271 4.50 3.24 -14.18
CA LEU A 271 5.33 2.11 -13.79
C LEU A 271 5.34 1.83 -12.28
N ARG A 272 4.73 2.71 -11.46
CA ARG A 272 4.60 2.47 -10.04
C ARG A 272 3.71 1.26 -9.78
N MET A 273 4.15 0.42 -8.86
CA MET A 273 3.45 -0.79 -8.46
C MET A 273 2.95 -0.65 -7.02
N TYR A 274 1.67 -0.95 -6.80
CA TYR A 274 1.13 -1.06 -5.46
C TYR A 274 1.91 -2.12 -4.66
N LYS A 275 2.25 -1.77 -3.42
CA LYS A 275 2.83 -2.68 -2.45
C LYS A 275 2.06 -2.52 -1.15
N LYS A 276 1.67 -3.64 -0.56
CA LYS A 276 1.18 -3.65 0.82
C LYS A 276 2.27 -3.18 1.76
N GLU A 277 1.87 -2.49 2.82
CA GLU A 277 2.74 -2.23 3.94
C GLU A 277 3.05 -3.54 4.66
N VAL A 278 4.33 -3.86 4.76
CA VAL A 278 4.82 -5.04 5.48
C VAL A 278 5.28 -4.60 6.86
N PHE A 279 4.66 -5.21 7.87
CA PHE A 279 5.01 -5.03 9.26
C PHE A 279 6.20 -5.93 9.63
N ASP A 280 7.24 -5.30 10.19
CA ASP A 280 8.39 -5.95 10.82
C ASP A 280 8.40 -5.58 12.31
N LYS A 281 8.29 -6.61 13.15
CA LYS A 281 8.17 -6.47 14.61
C LYS A 281 9.34 -5.71 15.25
N GLU A 282 10.55 -5.82 14.70
CA GLU A 282 11.75 -5.26 15.32
C GLU A 282 12.07 -3.85 14.83
N THR A 283 11.53 -3.45 13.66
CA THR A 283 11.94 -2.20 13.00
C THR A 283 10.79 -1.28 12.62
N SER A 284 9.58 -1.77 12.34
CA SER A 284 8.50 -0.91 11.82
C SER A 284 8.09 0.20 12.79
N TYR A 285 8.14 -0.04 14.10
CA TYR A 285 7.80 0.98 15.09
C TYR A 285 8.73 2.20 15.03
N LEU A 286 9.98 2.04 14.56
CA LEU A 286 10.96 3.13 14.46
C LEU A 286 10.54 4.19 13.45
N PHE A 287 9.77 3.81 12.43
CA PHE A 287 9.27 4.70 11.38
C PHE A 287 7.94 5.36 11.74
N MET A 288 7.43 5.15 12.97
CA MET A 288 6.21 5.79 13.43
C MET A 288 6.40 7.31 13.48
N HIS A 289 5.57 8.04 12.71
CA HIS A 289 5.58 9.50 12.72
C HIS A 289 5.41 10.06 14.13
N GLY A 290 6.30 10.99 14.51
CA GLY A 290 6.36 11.62 15.83
C GLY A 290 7.23 10.88 16.85
N LEU A 291 7.79 9.70 16.52
CA LEU A 291 8.73 9.01 17.41
C LEU A 291 10.05 9.77 17.54
N GLY A 292 10.61 10.25 16.43
CA GLY A 292 11.87 11.02 16.43
C GLY A 292 11.75 12.38 17.12
N ASP A 293 10.54 12.94 17.17
CA ASP A 293 10.25 14.20 17.89
C ASP A 293 9.90 13.95 19.37
N ALA A 294 9.74 12.70 19.78
CA ALA A 294 9.40 12.38 21.16
C ALA A 294 10.64 12.56 22.05
N ASP A 295 10.55 13.44 23.04
CA ASP A 295 11.63 13.70 23.98
C ASP A 295 12.15 12.41 24.65
N ASN A 296 13.45 12.13 24.47
CA ASN A 296 14.29 11.19 25.21
C ASN A 296 13.57 9.95 25.78
N LEU A 297 12.96 9.13 24.91
CA LEU A 297 12.29 7.91 25.35
C LEU A 297 13.29 6.94 26.00
N ASP A 298 12.95 6.43 27.18
CA ASP A 298 13.72 5.38 27.84
C ASP A 298 13.41 3.99 27.24
N ALA A 299 14.19 2.99 27.60
CA ALA A 299 14.05 1.63 27.07
C ALA A 299 12.68 0.98 27.37
N LYS A 300 12.06 1.30 28.51
CA LYS A 300 10.72 0.80 28.87
C LYS A 300 9.65 1.48 28.02
N GLN A 301 9.77 2.79 27.82
CA GLN A 301 8.86 3.55 26.97
C GLN A 301 8.93 3.07 25.53
N LEU A 302 10.14 2.81 25.02
CA LEU A 302 10.33 2.30 23.67
C LEU A 302 9.79 0.87 23.51
N ALA A 303 9.97 0.01 24.53
CA ALA A 303 9.35 -1.31 24.54
C ALA A 303 7.81 -1.24 24.52
N ILE A 304 7.20 -0.29 25.23
CA ILE A 304 5.75 -0.05 25.17
C ILE A 304 5.34 0.43 23.78
N VAL A 305 6.09 1.36 23.18
CA VAL A 305 5.83 1.82 21.80
C VAL A 305 5.83 0.63 20.85
N ALA A 306 6.86 -0.21 20.88
CA ALA A 306 6.97 -1.37 20.00
C ALA A 306 5.81 -2.37 20.20
N GLY A 307 5.48 -2.71 21.45
CA GLY A 307 4.39 -3.64 21.76
C GLY A 307 3.00 -3.09 21.36
N LEU A 308 2.73 -1.81 21.63
CA LEU A 308 1.48 -1.17 21.20
C LEU A 308 1.41 -1.01 19.67
N PHE A 309 2.53 -0.74 19.02
CA PHE A 309 2.60 -0.63 17.58
C PHE A 309 2.29 -1.97 16.90
N GLU A 310 2.80 -3.09 17.44
CA GLU A 310 2.47 -4.45 17.03
C GLU A 310 1.00 -4.80 17.24
N TRP A 311 0.46 -4.55 18.44
CA TRP A 311 -0.98 -4.77 18.72
C TRP A 311 -1.87 -3.97 17.77
N ARG A 312 -1.54 -2.68 17.58
CA ARG A 312 -2.33 -1.78 16.75
C ARG A 312 -2.31 -2.18 15.28
N ASP A 313 -1.18 -2.58 14.72
CA ASP A 313 -1.09 -3.08 13.33
C ASP A 313 -1.94 -4.34 13.16
N ARG A 314 -1.83 -5.31 14.08
CA ARG A 314 -2.63 -6.53 14.06
C ARG A 314 -4.14 -6.23 14.07
N VAL A 315 -4.61 -5.43 15.03
CA VAL A 315 -6.03 -5.07 15.14
C VAL A 315 -6.50 -4.26 13.92
N ALA A 316 -5.68 -3.34 13.43
CA ALA A 316 -6.00 -2.54 12.24
C ALA A 316 -6.21 -3.43 10.99
N ARG A 317 -5.39 -4.47 10.83
CA ARG A 317 -5.53 -5.46 9.75
C ARG A 317 -6.78 -6.32 9.92
N GLU A 318 -6.99 -6.87 11.12
CA GLU A 318 -8.13 -7.73 11.45
C GLU A 318 -9.47 -7.01 11.25
N GLU A 319 -9.56 -5.76 11.70
CA GLU A 319 -10.79 -4.96 11.66
C GLU A 319 -10.95 -4.19 10.36
N ASP A 320 -9.99 -4.24 9.42
CA ASP A 320 -9.90 -3.35 8.26
C ASP A 320 -10.16 -1.88 8.61
N GLU A 321 -9.32 -1.34 9.49
CA GLU A 321 -9.37 0.03 9.98
C GLU A 321 -7.98 0.66 9.89
N SER A 322 -7.91 1.98 9.78
CA SER A 322 -6.60 2.65 9.83
C SER A 322 -6.02 2.60 11.25
N THR A 323 -4.69 2.55 11.36
CA THR A 323 -4.01 2.61 12.66
C THR A 323 -4.36 3.87 13.46
N GLY A 324 -4.61 4.99 12.76
CA GLY A 324 -5.07 6.24 13.36
C GLY A 324 -6.50 6.20 13.91
N TYR A 325 -7.39 5.40 13.31
CA TYR A 325 -8.73 5.15 13.85
C TYR A 325 -8.65 4.32 15.13
N ILE A 326 -7.83 3.25 15.14
CA ILE A 326 -7.60 2.39 16.32
C ILE A 326 -7.05 3.23 17.49
N LEU A 327 -5.84 3.78 17.32
CA LEU A 327 -5.13 4.53 18.35
C LEU A 327 -4.12 5.49 17.70
N PRO A 328 -4.36 6.81 17.68
CA PRO A 328 -3.45 7.79 17.10
C PRO A 328 -2.04 7.74 17.70
N ASN A 329 -1.01 8.01 16.87
CA ASN A 329 0.41 8.00 17.30
C ASN A 329 0.64 8.85 18.56
N LYS A 330 0.01 10.03 18.65
CA LYS A 330 0.11 10.90 19.82
C LYS A 330 -0.37 10.22 21.10
N GLN A 331 -1.52 9.54 21.06
CA GLN A 331 -2.04 8.83 22.23
C GLN A 331 -1.20 7.59 22.56
N LEU A 332 -0.69 6.89 21.56
CA LEU A 332 0.25 5.77 21.75
C LEU A 332 1.52 6.23 22.50
N LEU A 333 2.11 7.36 22.09
CA LEU A 333 3.27 7.96 22.77
C LEU A 333 2.93 8.43 24.19
N GLU A 334 1.75 8.99 24.41
CA GLU A 334 1.30 9.37 25.76
C GLU A 334 1.16 8.16 26.69
N ILE A 335 0.64 7.03 26.19
CA ILE A 335 0.58 5.77 26.95
C ILE A 335 1.99 5.32 27.30
N ALA A 336 2.92 5.33 26.35
CA ALA A 336 4.31 4.95 26.61
C ALA A 336 4.97 5.81 27.70
N LYS A 337 4.74 7.13 27.68
CA LYS A 337 5.26 8.05 28.70
C LYS A 337 4.65 7.81 30.07
N LYS A 338 3.32 7.72 30.16
CA LYS A 338 2.57 7.62 31.43
C LYS A 338 2.54 6.22 32.04
N LYS A 339 2.69 5.17 31.23
CA LYS A 339 2.73 3.75 31.65
C LYS A 339 1.52 3.36 32.52
N PRO A 340 0.27 3.54 32.05
CA PRO A 340 -0.92 3.16 32.82
C PRO A 340 -1.01 1.63 32.98
N LEU A 341 -0.85 1.12 34.21
CA LEU A 341 -0.79 -0.34 34.47
C LEU A 341 -2.14 -0.93 34.93
N LYS A 342 -3.22 -0.16 34.79
CA LYS A 342 -4.59 -0.57 35.09
C LYS A 342 -5.53 -0.11 33.99
N ALA A 343 -6.55 -0.92 33.69
CA ALA A 343 -7.53 -0.64 32.64
C ALA A 343 -8.15 0.75 32.76
N ARG A 344 -8.56 1.16 33.97
CA ARG A 344 -9.13 2.49 34.23
C ARG A 344 -8.16 3.63 33.87
N GLU A 345 -6.90 3.53 34.27
CA GLU A 345 -5.88 4.56 33.99
C GLU A 345 -5.64 4.70 32.48
N LEU A 346 -5.66 3.57 31.76
CA LEU A 346 -5.54 3.55 30.30
C LEU A 346 -6.75 4.21 29.62
N LEU A 347 -7.98 3.86 30.02
CA LEU A 347 -9.20 4.41 29.44
C LEU A 347 -9.39 5.90 29.75
N ASP A 348 -9.04 6.34 30.97
CA ASP A 348 -9.05 7.75 31.34
C ASP A 348 -8.05 8.57 30.49
N LEU A 349 -6.98 7.94 29.97
CA LEU A 349 -6.00 8.56 29.09
C LEU A 349 -6.45 8.63 27.62
N VAL A 350 -7.08 7.58 27.09
CA VAL A 350 -7.43 7.48 25.66
C VAL A 350 -8.86 7.87 25.31
N GLY A 351 -9.76 7.80 26.29
CA GLY A 351 -11.21 7.98 26.15
C GLY A 351 -11.99 6.68 25.95
N TYR A 352 -13.15 6.58 26.60
CA TYR A 352 -14.05 5.41 26.55
C TYR A 352 -14.77 5.22 25.20
N SER A 353 -14.76 6.22 24.32
CA SER A 353 -15.40 6.15 23.01
C SER A 353 -14.63 5.30 21.98
N ARG A 354 -13.40 4.88 22.30
CA ARG A 354 -12.58 4.01 21.43
C ARG A 354 -12.94 2.55 21.67
N THR A 355 -13.96 2.06 20.98
CA THR A 355 -14.52 0.72 21.16
C THR A 355 -13.48 -0.40 21.05
N LEU A 356 -12.53 -0.31 20.10
CA LEU A 356 -11.50 -1.35 19.91
C LEU A 356 -10.43 -1.33 21.01
N VAL A 357 -10.08 -0.15 21.53
CA VAL A 357 -9.21 -0.03 22.71
C VAL A 357 -9.93 -0.52 23.96
N LEU A 358 -11.22 -0.21 24.09
CA LEU A 358 -12.05 -0.66 25.21
C LEU A 358 -12.21 -2.19 25.22
N ARG A 359 -12.42 -2.79 24.05
CA ARG A 359 -12.49 -4.25 23.86
C ARG A 359 -11.20 -4.95 24.29
N ASP A 360 -10.05 -4.40 23.90
CA ASP A 360 -8.74 -5.02 24.11
C ASP A 360 -8.01 -4.48 25.35
N VAL A 361 -8.70 -3.78 26.26
CA VAL A 361 -8.07 -3.01 27.35
C VAL A 361 -7.16 -3.86 28.25
N ASP A 362 -7.59 -5.08 28.59
CA ASP A 362 -6.83 -5.98 29.44
C ASP A 362 -5.57 -6.50 28.71
N GLN A 363 -5.72 -6.88 27.44
CA GLN A 363 -4.59 -7.28 26.59
C GLN A 363 -3.55 -6.15 26.46
N ILE A 364 -4.02 -4.91 26.29
CA ILE A 364 -3.13 -3.75 26.21
C ILE A 364 -2.36 -3.59 27.54
N VAL A 365 -3.02 -3.68 28.68
CA VAL A 365 -2.36 -3.61 29.99
C VAL A 365 -1.32 -4.72 30.18
N GLU A 366 -1.62 -5.94 29.73
CA GLU A 366 -0.65 -7.05 29.71
C GLU A 366 0.58 -6.75 28.85
N ILE A 367 0.39 -6.16 27.65
CA ILE A 367 1.48 -5.72 26.78
C ILE A 367 2.36 -4.69 27.49
N LEU A 368 1.77 -3.74 28.21
CA LEU A 368 2.51 -2.73 28.97
C LEU A 368 3.36 -3.37 30.07
N TRP A 369 2.80 -4.33 30.81
CA TRP A 369 3.53 -5.09 31.83
C TRP A 369 4.70 -5.86 31.24
N ALA A 370 4.47 -6.64 30.17
CA ALA A 370 5.51 -7.40 29.49
C ALA A 370 6.61 -6.48 28.93
N ALA A 371 6.23 -5.36 28.33
CA ALA A 371 7.17 -4.36 27.81
C ALA A 371 8.11 -3.84 28.91
N ILE A 372 7.58 -3.50 30.09
CA ILE A 372 8.37 -2.95 31.19
C ILE A 372 9.23 -3.99 31.89
N CYS A 373 8.67 -5.17 32.15
CA CYS A 373 9.30 -6.18 33.01
C CYS A 373 10.21 -7.15 32.25
N VAL A 374 9.90 -7.42 30.98
CA VAL A 374 10.57 -8.47 30.20
C VAL A 374 11.35 -7.87 29.04
N HIS A 375 10.73 -6.98 28.26
CA HIS A 375 11.30 -6.58 26.97
C HIS A 375 12.21 -5.35 27.04
N ALA A 376 12.07 -4.48 28.03
CA ALA A 376 12.83 -3.23 28.14
C ALA A 376 14.35 -3.38 27.93
N PRO A 377 15.06 -4.42 28.46
CA PRO A 377 16.49 -4.59 28.21
C PRO A 377 16.86 -4.66 26.72
N ASN A 378 15.99 -5.21 25.87
CA ASN A 378 16.23 -5.34 24.42
C ASN A 378 16.24 -3.97 23.70
N PHE A 379 15.70 -2.93 24.35
CA PHE A 379 15.56 -1.60 23.77
C PHE A 379 16.60 -0.59 24.30
N GLU A 380 17.49 -0.97 25.23
CA GLU A 380 18.47 -0.05 25.82
C GLU A 380 19.39 0.58 24.78
N LYS A 381 19.94 -0.24 23.87
CA LYS A 381 20.83 0.24 22.81
C LYS A 381 20.08 1.13 21.82
N VAL A 382 18.87 0.73 21.43
CA VAL A 382 18.04 1.49 20.49
C VAL A 382 17.65 2.85 21.07
N ALA A 383 17.22 2.89 22.33
CA ALA A 383 16.89 4.13 23.03
C ALA A 383 18.12 5.05 23.13
N LYS A 384 19.30 4.51 23.44
CA LYS A 384 20.55 5.29 23.46
C LYS A 384 20.88 5.88 22.08
N ASP A 385 20.78 5.09 21.03
CA ASP A 385 21.10 5.52 19.66
C ASP A 385 20.11 6.61 19.19
N LEU A 386 18.80 6.43 19.43
CA LEU A 386 17.77 7.44 19.13
C LEU A 386 18.05 8.76 19.87
N ASN A 387 18.31 8.68 21.19
CA ASN A 387 18.57 9.86 22.02
C ASN A 387 19.91 10.55 21.68
N SER A 388 20.81 9.85 20.99
CA SER A 388 22.07 10.39 20.49
C SER A 388 21.94 10.97 19.06
N GLY A 389 20.74 10.98 18.49
CA GLY A 389 20.47 11.51 17.15
C GLY A 389 20.94 10.60 16.01
N VAL A 390 21.17 9.31 16.27
CA VAL A 390 21.51 8.36 15.20
C VAL A 390 20.32 8.22 14.24
N PRO A 391 20.53 8.30 12.91
CA PRO A 391 19.43 8.16 11.96
C PRO A 391 18.68 6.83 12.11
N ILE A 392 17.34 6.88 12.08
CA ILE A 392 16.47 5.69 12.18
C ILE A 392 16.85 4.62 11.15
N SER A 393 17.22 5.02 9.93
CA SER A 393 17.66 4.09 8.89
C SER A 393 18.90 3.28 9.29
N GLU A 394 19.84 3.89 10.02
CA GLU A 394 21.06 3.23 10.49
C GLU A 394 20.76 2.29 11.65
N ILE A 395 19.89 2.70 12.58
CA ILE A 395 19.41 1.87 13.68
C ILE A 395 18.71 0.62 13.12
N GLY A 396 17.80 0.80 12.17
CA GLY A 396 17.09 -0.30 11.49
C GLY A 396 18.05 -1.26 10.80
N ALA A 397 19.08 -0.76 10.10
CA ALA A 397 20.10 -1.59 9.47
C ALA A 397 20.89 -2.45 10.49
N LYS A 398 21.31 -1.85 11.62
CA LYS A 398 22.00 -2.56 12.71
C LYS A 398 21.15 -3.69 13.30
N ILE A 399 19.85 -3.46 13.48
CA ILE A 399 18.91 -4.48 13.98
C ILE A 399 18.82 -5.63 12.98
N GLN A 400 18.66 -5.33 11.69
CA GLN A 400 18.57 -6.35 10.64
C GLN A 400 19.86 -7.16 10.47
N GLU A 401 21.03 -6.54 10.58
CA GLU A 401 22.32 -7.24 10.57
C GLU A 401 22.45 -8.21 11.74
N THR A 402 22.11 -7.77 12.95
CA THR A 402 22.12 -8.62 14.15
C THR A 402 21.21 -9.83 13.96
N LYS A 403 19.98 -9.61 13.48
CA LYS A 403 19.02 -10.70 13.18
C LYS A 403 19.57 -11.71 12.17
N LYS A 404 20.23 -11.25 11.10
CA LYS A 404 20.84 -12.15 10.12
C LYS A 404 21.93 -13.01 10.74
N MET A 405 22.78 -12.43 11.59
CA MET A 405 23.82 -13.17 12.30
C MET A 405 23.23 -14.22 13.25
N ASP A 406 22.17 -13.87 13.99
CA ASP A 406 21.49 -14.79 14.91
C ASP A 406 20.84 -15.95 14.14
N GLN A 407 20.15 -15.67 13.03
CA GLN A 407 19.56 -16.70 12.17
C GLN A 407 20.61 -17.63 11.54
N GLU A 408 21.78 -17.11 11.15
CA GLU A 408 22.88 -17.94 10.68
C GLU A 408 23.48 -18.79 11.79
N HIS A 409 23.58 -18.25 13.00
CA HIS A 409 24.05 -18.97 14.17
C HIS A 409 23.10 -20.12 14.55
N GLU A 410 21.80 -19.87 14.60
CA GLU A 410 20.78 -20.90 14.84
C GLU A 410 20.82 -22.00 13.78
N LYS A 411 20.93 -21.64 12.48
CA LYS A 411 21.09 -22.63 11.40
C LYS A 411 22.35 -23.47 11.57
N LYS A 412 23.46 -22.87 11.98
CA LYS A 412 24.71 -23.60 12.26
C LYS A 412 24.55 -24.53 13.45
N MET A 413 23.90 -24.10 14.53
CA MET A 413 23.65 -24.95 15.70
C MET A 413 22.71 -26.11 15.38
N ALA A 414 21.61 -25.86 14.66
CA ALA A 414 20.70 -26.91 14.20
C ALA A 414 21.40 -27.91 13.27
N PHE A 415 22.33 -27.46 12.43
CA PHE A 415 23.14 -28.35 11.59
C PHE A 415 24.11 -29.20 12.42
N ILE A 416 24.74 -28.63 13.45
CA ILE A 416 25.61 -29.36 14.38
C ILE A 416 24.82 -30.42 15.15
N ASP A 417 23.65 -30.07 15.68
CA ASP A 417 22.77 -31.01 16.40
C ASP A 417 22.34 -32.17 15.48
N HIS A 418 21.97 -31.87 14.23
CA HIS A 418 21.61 -32.90 13.25
C HIS A 418 22.79 -33.84 12.91
N GLN A 419 24.02 -33.32 12.83
CA GLN A 419 25.22 -34.15 12.64
C GLN A 419 25.49 -35.04 13.87
N GLN A 420 25.33 -34.51 15.08
CA GLN A 420 25.50 -35.27 16.32
C GLN A 420 24.43 -36.37 16.49
N GLU A 421 23.17 -36.10 16.13
CA GLU A 421 22.11 -37.12 16.11
C GLU A 421 22.37 -38.20 15.06
N SER A 422 22.86 -37.83 13.88
CA SER A 422 23.27 -38.77 12.82
C SER A 422 24.43 -39.68 13.27
N GLU A 423 25.44 -39.12 13.94
CA GLU A 423 26.55 -39.88 14.51
C GLU A 423 26.12 -40.77 15.68
N ALA A 424 25.23 -40.30 16.56
CA ALA A 424 24.65 -41.08 17.64
C ALA A 424 23.80 -42.25 17.12
N SER A 425 23.07 -42.04 16.02
CA SER A 425 22.29 -43.08 15.34
C SER A 425 23.20 -44.13 14.69
N LYS A 426 24.30 -43.71 14.05
CA LYS A 426 25.35 -44.63 13.55
C LYS A 426 26.01 -45.44 14.67
N ARG A 427 26.25 -44.85 15.84
CA ARG A 427 26.77 -45.58 17.03
C ARG A 427 25.78 -46.61 17.59
N LYS A 428 24.45 -46.37 17.50
CA LYS A 428 23.43 -47.35 17.89
C LYS A 428 23.34 -48.56 16.96
N VAL A 429 23.65 -48.41 15.67
CA VAL A 429 23.68 -49.54 14.70
C VAL A 429 24.85 -50.50 14.95
N PHE A 430 25.91 -50.05 15.63
CA PHE A 430 27.08 -50.86 16.00
C PHE A 430 27.13 -51.27 17.50
N GLY A 431 26.03 -51.11 18.24
CA GLY A 431 25.92 -51.65 19.60
C GLY A 431 25.57 -53.15 19.60
N PRO A 432 26.09 -53.96 20.54
CA PRO A 432 25.80 -55.39 20.57
C PRO A 432 24.30 -55.61 20.79
N THR A 433 23.65 -56.27 19.82
CA THR A 433 22.26 -56.69 19.92
C THR A 433 22.19 -57.94 20.81
N TRP A 434 21.84 -57.75 22.08
CA TRP A 434 21.56 -58.85 22.99
C TRP A 434 20.13 -59.36 22.73
N ARG A 435 20.00 -60.52 22.06
CA ARG A 435 18.73 -61.26 22.02
C ARG A 435 18.72 -62.29 23.15
N PRO A 436 17.66 -62.38 23.97
CA PRO A 436 17.51 -63.48 24.90
C PRO A 436 17.05 -64.74 24.15
N ILE A 437 17.71 -65.87 24.40
CA ILE A 437 17.26 -67.20 23.96
C ILE A 437 17.04 -68.06 25.21
N GLY A 438 15.77 -68.39 25.50
CA GLY A 438 15.36 -69.58 26.27
C GLY A 438 15.50 -69.55 27.82
N PRO A 439 14.74 -70.40 28.56
CA PRO A 439 14.35 -70.11 29.94
C PRO A 439 15.25 -70.73 31.03
N ALA A 440 15.21 -70.05 32.19
CA ALA A 440 15.55 -70.40 33.59
C ALA A 440 16.38 -71.66 33.89
N HIS A 441 17.59 -71.48 34.43
CA HIS A 441 18.05 -71.93 35.78
C HIS A 441 19.59 -71.98 35.90
N SER A 442 20.14 -71.24 36.88
CA SER A 442 21.46 -71.35 37.54
C SER A 442 22.78 -71.09 36.76
N PRO A 443 23.87 -70.72 37.50
CA PRO A 443 24.91 -69.83 37.00
C PRO A 443 26.22 -70.55 36.63
N MET A 444 26.96 -70.07 35.63
CA MET A 444 28.43 -69.93 35.65
C MET A 444 29.01 -69.40 34.32
N LEU A 445 30.04 -68.55 34.48
CA LEU A 445 31.21 -68.27 33.63
C LEU A 445 31.06 -68.12 32.10
N TRP A 446 31.49 -66.96 31.60
CA TRP A 446 31.81 -66.76 30.18
C TRP A 446 33.27 -66.32 29.99
N VAL A 447 33.97 -67.08 29.15
CA VAL A 447 35.36 -66.90 28.71
C VAL A 447 35.41 -65.99 27.48
N VAL A 448 36.41 -65.10 27.41
CA VAL A 448 36.65 -64.22 26.26
C VAL A 448 37.36 -64.99 25.13
N ARG A 449 36.84 -64.92 23.90
CA ARG A 449 37.58 -65.24 22.67
C ARG A 449 37.61 -64.02 21.75
N PRO A 450 38.76 -63.60 21.21
CA PRO A 450 38.82 -62.56 20.20
C PRO A 450 38.62 -63.17 18.81
N MET A 451 37.83 -62.51 17.96
CA MET A 451 37.77 -62.80 16.52
C MET A 451 38.42 -61.65 15.73
N PHE A 452 39.40 -62.02 14.91
CA PHE A 452 40.11 -61.17 13.97
C PHE A 452 39.23 -60.79 12.77
N ALA A 453 39.45 -59.58 12.25
CA ALA A 453 38.84 -59.06 11.03
C ALA A 453 39.50 -59.64 9.76
N PRO A 454 38.77 -59.78 8.64
CA PRO A 454 39.39 -59.93 7.32
C PRO A 454 39.49 -58.58 6.58
N SER A 455 40.63 -58.44 5.94
CA SER A 455 41.07 -57.38 5.02
C SER A 455 40.22 -57.29 3.74
N VAL A 456 40.02 -56.06 3.25
CA VAL A 456 39.58 -55.79 1.86
C VAL A 456 40.61 -54.89 1.19
N SER A 457 41.12 -55.34 0.04
CA SER A 457 42.04 -54.62 -0.85
C SER A 457 41.28 -53.75 -1.87
N PRO A 458 41.92 -52.73 -2.48
CA PRO A 458 41.24 -51.68 -3.23
C PRO A 458 41.16 -51.95 -4.74
N ALA A 459 40.14 -51.37 -5.38
CA ALA A 459 40.08 -51.00 -6.78
C ALA A 459 39.34 -49.66 -6.92
#